data_AF-E4N722-F1
#
_entry.id   AF-E4N722-F1
#
_cell.length_a   1.000
_cell.length_b   1.000
_cell.length_c   1.000
_cell.angle_alpha   90.00
_cell.angle_beta   90.00
_cell.angle_gamma   90.00
#
_symmetry.space_group_name_H-M   'P 1'
#
loop_
_entity.id
_entity.type
_entity.pdbx_description
1 polymer ?
#
loop_
_entity_poly.entity_id
_entity_poly.type
_entity_poly.pdbx_seq_one_letter_code
_entity_poly.pdbx_strand_id
1 'polypeptide(L)'
;MPEPRQAAFADWLETVRHDPDTGSCLTPLSESGRRWLANVFDAHGEVPPAYLLDLLFERRGALARTALDLLRDAAERDLGIAPDLRVRADAHSDYEPSGEVEVHGEQIRAVGLPEALAAVAGAVQSFLAEAHRVVWPVCPEHRTGVHPALTAGTAVWHCTTGAHELPLP
;
A
#
# COMPACT_ATOMS: atom_id res chain seq x y z
N MET A 1 12.25 0.11 30.93
CA MET A 1 13.16 -0.74 30.14
C MET A 1 12.29 -1.54 29.19
N PRO A 2 12.52 -1.46 27.86
CA PRO A 2 11.83 -2.34 26.93
C PRO A 2 12.16 -3.81 27.27
N GLU A 3 11.20 -4.71 27.05
CA GLU A 3 11.47 -6.14 27.20
C GLU A 3 12.57 -6.58 26.23
N PRO A 4 13.43 -7.56 26.57
CA PRO A 4 14.55 -7.97 25.72
C PRO A 4 14.15 -8.27 24.27
N ARG A 5 12.95 -8.82 24.05
CA ARG A 5 12.39 -9.10 22.73
C ARG A 5 12.05 -7.83 21.94
N GLN A 6 11.52 -6.80 22.61
CA GLN A 6 11.18 -5.53 21.98
C GLN A 6 12.45 -4.77 21.55
N ALA A 7 13.52 -4.87 22.33
CA ALA A 7 14.83 -4.34 21.96
C ALA A 7 15.39 -5.07 20.73
N ALA A 8 15.38 -6.42 20.73
CA ALA A 8 15.86 -7.21 19.59
C ALA A 8 15.08 -6.92 18.29
N PHE A 9 13.75 -6.80 18.35
CA PHE A 9 12.95 -6.40 17.19
C PHE A 9 13.31 -5.01 16.67
N ALA A 10 13.55 -4.06 17.58
CA ALA A 10 13.93 -2.69 17.19
C ALA A 10 15.30 -2.67 16.50
N ASP A 11 16.28 -3.41 17.02
CA ASP A 11 17.63 -3.52 16.46
C ASP A 11 17.62 -4.21 15.08
N TRP A 12 16.84 -5.28 14.94
CA TRP A 12 16.63 -5.95 13.66
C TRP A 12 15.97 -5.03 12.63
N LEU A 13 14.88 -4.36 13.02
CA LEU A 13 14.18 -3.43 12.13
C LEU A 13 15.09 -2.31 11.67
N GLU A 14 15.95 -1.78 12.54
CA GLU A 14 16.91 -0.75 12.17
C GLU A 14 17.96 -1.26 11.20
N THR A 15 18.42 -2.51 11.37
CA THR A 15 19.35 -3.17 10.44
C THR A 15 18.72 -3.30 9.04
N VAL A 16 17.48 -3.79 8.98
CA VAL A 16 16.73 -3.93 7.72
C VAL A 16 16.48 -2.58 7.04
N ARG A 17 16.29 -1.50 7.80
CA ARG A 17 16.10 -0.15 7.24
C ARG A 17 17.35 0.45 6.62
N HIS A 18 18.53 0.00 7.05
CA HIS A 18 19.81 0.44 6.51
C HIS A 18 20.28 -0.38 5.30
N ASP A 19 19.70 -1.54 5.08
CA ASP A 19 19.96 -2.35 3.90
C ASP A 19 19.43 -1.64 2.63
N PRO A 20 20.21 -1.57 1.54
CA PRO A 20 19.81 -0.82 0.35
C PRO A 20 18.58 -1.42 -0.36
N ASP A 21 18.41 -2.73 -0.30
CA ASP A 21 17.37 -3.45 -1.02
C ASP A 21 16.05 -3.46 -0.22
N THR A 22 16.13 -3.66 1.10
CA THR A 22 14.94 -3.67 1.97
C THR A 22 14.61 -2.32 2.59
N GLY A 23 15.57 -1.42 2.78
CA GLY A 23 15.35 -0.16 3.49
C GLY A 23 14.45 0.82 2.76
N SER A 24 14.65 0.95 1.44
CA SER A 24 13.80 1.76 0.55
C SER A 24 12.35 1.24 0.50
N CYS A 25 12.17 -0.06 0.70
CA CYS A 25 10.89 -0.74 0.71
C CYS A 25 10.04 -0.46 1.96
N LEU A 26 10.67 0.00 3.06
CA LEU A 26 10.02 0.18 4.35
C LEU A 26 9.69 1.64 4.69
N THR A 27 9.88 2.60 3.77
CA THR A 27 9.62 4.01 4.07
C THR A 27 8.61 4.60 3.09
N PRO A 28 7.45 5.12 3.55
CA PRO A 28 6.98 5.16 4.95
C PRO A 28 6.51 3.78 5.48
N LEU A 29 6.55 3.61 6.81
CA LEU A 29 6.04 2.41 7.51
C LEU A 29 4.86 2.75 8.43
N SER A 30 3.64 2.35 8.07
CA SER A 30 2.49 2.45 8.98
C SER A 30 2.61 1.52 10.18
N GLU A 31 1.74 1.74 11.17
CA GLU A 31 1.55 0.80 12.26
C GLU A 31 1.15 -0.60 11.76
N SER A 32 0.35 -0.69 10.68
CA SER A 32 -0.01 -1.96 10.06
C SER A 32 1.21 -2.69 9.50
N GLY A 33 2.08 -1.98 8.77
CA GLY A 33 3.33 -2.52 8.26
C GLY A 33 4.29 -2.92 9.39
N ARG A 34 4.43 -2.09 10.42
CA ARG A 34 5.25 -2.39 11.60
C ARG A 34 4.76 -3.62 12.36
N ARG A 35 3.44 -3.77 12.51
CA ARG A 35 2.83 -4.94 13.15
C ARG A 35 3.06 -6.21 12.34
N TRP A 36 2.98 -6.12 11.01
CA TRP A 36 3.33 -7.26 10.15
C TRP A 36 4.79 -7.67 10.30
N LEU A 37 5.73 -6.71 10.31
CA LEU A 37 7.15 -7.00 10.55
C LEU A 37 7.39 -7.60 11.95
N ALA A 38 6.68 -7.14 12.97
CA ALA A 38 6.75 -7.74 14.30
C ALA A 38 6.28 -9.20 14.28
N ASN A 39 5.21 -9.52 13.55
CA ASN A 39 4.74 -10.90 13.39
C ASN A 39 5.76 -11.77 12.63
N VAL A 40 6.43 -11.23 11.61
CA VAL A 40 7.51 -11.93 10.90
C VAL A 40 8.66 -12.24 11.86
N PHE A 41 9.10 -11.26 12.63
CA PHE A 41 10.13 -11.44 13.65
C PHE A 41 9.69 -12.45 14.72
N ASP A 42 8.42 -12.43 15.11
CA ASP A 42 7.91 -13.36 16.11
C ASP A 42 7.90 -14.81 15.62
N ALA A 43 7.64 -15.02 14.33
CA ALA A 43 7.59 -16.33 13.70
C ALA A 43 8.96 -16.88 13.32
N HIS A 44 9.90 -16.01 12.91
CA HIS A 44 11.16 -16.43 12.28
C HIS A 44 12.42 -15.96 13.02
N GLY A 45 12.29 -15.05 13.99
CA GLY A 45 13.42 -14.31 14.57
C GLY A 45 13.99 -13.28 13.59
N GLU A 46 15.28 -13.00 13.74
CA GLU A 46 16.02 -12.15 12.80
C GLU A 46 16.21 -12.89 11.47
N VAL A 47 15.57 -12.38 10.42
CA VAL A 47 15.71 -12.93 9.07
C VAL A 47 16.69 -12.11 8.24
N PRO A 48 17.45 -12.75 7.33
CA PRO A 48 18.34 -12.03 6.41
C PRO A 48 17.53 -11.22 5.38
N PRO A 49 18.09 -10.12 4.81
CA PRO A 49 17.40 -9.27 3.85
C PRO A 49 16.79 -10.01 2.67
N ALA A 50 17.52 -10.96 2.06
CA ALA A 50 17.03 -11.75 0.93
C ALA A 50 15.74 -12.53 1.25
N TYR A 51 15.67 -13.14 2.44
CA TYR A 51 14.46 -13.85 2.88
C TYR A 51 13.30 -12.88 3.16
N LEU A 52 13.61 -11.68 3.66
CA LEU A 52 12.61 -10.65 3.87
C LEU A 52 12.04 -10.10 2.55
N LEU A 53 12.84 -10.00 1.48
CA LEU A 53 12.37 -9.56 0.17
C LEU A 53 11.28 -10.48 -0.39
N ASP A 54 11.43 -11.80 -0.25
CA ASP A 54 10.39 -12.76 -0.66
C ASP A 54 9.08 -12.54 0.14
N LEU A 55 9.19 -12.38 1.47
CA LEU A 55 8.03 -12.10 2.33
C LEU A 55 7.36 -10.76 1.98
N LEU A 56 8.15 -9.73 1.64
CA LEU A 56 7.66 -8.42 1.22
C LEU A 56 6.91 -8.52 -0.11
N PHE A 57 7.45 -9.26 -1.07
CA PHE A 57 6.82 -9.48 -2.38
C PHE A 57 5.44 -10.15 -2.22
N GLU A 58 5.37 -11.24 -1.48
CA GLU A 58 4.10 -11.93 -1.20
C GLU A 58 3.10 -11.01 -0.48
N ARG A 59 3.59 -10.27 0.53
CA ARG A 59 2.78 -9.33 1.31
C ARG A 59 2.19 -8.23 0.43
N ARG A 60 2.99 -7.61 -0.44
CA ARG A 60 2.54 -6.56 -1.37
C ARG A 60 1.48 -7.07 -2.33
N GLY A 61 1.69 -8.25 -2.92
CA GLY A 61 0.71 -8.87 -3.80
C GLY A 61 -0.62 -9.11 -3.09
N ALA A 62 -0.58 -9.59 -1.85
CA ALA A 62 -1.79 -9.81 -1.06
C ALA A 62 -2.51 -8.50 -0.73
N LEU A 63 -1.78 -7.47 -0.30
CA LEU A 63 -2.34 -6.16 0.01
C LEU A 63 -2.94 -5.48 -1.22
N ALA A 64 -2.26 -5.52 -2.37
CA ALA A 64 -2.74 -4.96 -3.62
C ALA A 64 -4.07 -5.60 -4.04
N ARG A 65 -4.19 -6.92 -3.92
CA ARG A 65 -5.44 -7.65 -4.21
C ARG A 65 -6.55 -7.23 -3.26
N THR A 66 -6.30 -7.25 -1.95
CA THR A 66 -7.30 -6.82 -0.96
C THR A 66 -7.76 -5.38 -1.20
N ALA A 67 -6.83 -4.45 -1.41
CA ALA A 67 -7.16 -3.05 -1.68
C ALA A 67 -7.95 -2.87 -2.98
N LEU A 68 -7.57 -3.59 -4.04
CA LEU A 68 -8.27 -3.54 -5.33
C LEU A 68 -9.70 -4.05 -5.21
N ASP A 69 -9.92 -5.15 -4.49
CA ASP A 69 -11.27 -5.70 -4.29
C ASP A 69 -12.15 -4.71 -3.52
N LEU A 70 -11.65 -4.10 -2.44
CA LEU A 70 -12.37 -3.06 -1.68
C LEU A 70 -12.75 -1.85 -2.55
N LEU A 71 -11.82 -1.38 -3.39
CA LEU A 71 -12.03 -0.23 -4.26
C LEU A 71 -12.95 -0.54 -5.45
N ARG A 72 -12.91 -1.76 -5.97
CA ARG A 72 -13.87 -2.24 -6.98
C ARG A 72 -15.28 -2.26 -6.43
N ASP A 73 -15.45 -2.82 -5.23
CA ASP A 73 -16.75 -2.87 -4.59
C ASP A 73 -17.26 -1.44 -4.31
N ALA A 74 -16.37 -0.51 -3.94
CA ALA A 74 -16.73 0.89 -3.76
C ALA A 74 -17.14 1.57 -5.07
N ALA A 75 -16.36 1.42 -6.14
CA ALA A 75 -16.70 1.99 -7.45
C ALA A 75 -18.00 1.41 -8.01
N GLU A 76 -18.25 0.10 -7.86
CA GLU A 76 -19.49 -0.54 -8.31
C GLU A 76 -20.68 0.00 -7.52
N ARG A 77 -20.57 0.14 -6.19
CA ARG A 77 -21.64 0.73 -5.37
C ARG A 77 -21.94 2.18 -5.72
N ASP A 78 -20.90 2.99 -5.94
CA ASP A 78 -21.03 4.44 -6.10
C ASP A 78 -21.39 4.85 -7.54
N LEU A 79 -20.91 4.09 -8.53
CA LEU A 79 -21.00 4.44 -9.95
C LEU A 79 -21.75 3.39 -10.80
N GLY A 80 -21.98 2.18 -10.28
CA GLY A 80 -22.41 1.04 -11.10
C GLY A 80 -21.35 0.57 -12.10
N ILE A 81 -20.07 0.80 -11.78
CA ILE A 81 -18.92 0.40 -12.60
C ILE A 81 -17.97 -0.44 -11.76
N ALA A 82 -17.73 -1.68 -12.18
CA ALA A 82 -16.72 -2.57 -11.62
C ALA A 82 -15.43 -2.49 -12.47
N PRO A 83 -14.36 -1.81 -12.00
CA PRO A 83 -13.12 -1.68 -12.77
C PRO A 83 -12.49 -3.04 -13.10
N ASP A 84 -12.27 -3.32 -14.39
CA ASP A 84 -11.55 -4.52 -14.84
C ASP A 84 -10.03 -4.32 -14.77
N LEU A 85 -9.55 -4.06 -13.56
CA LEU A 85 -8.13 -3.93 -13.24
C LEU A 85 -7.55 -5.23 -12.70
N ARG A 86 -6.24 -5.45 -12.82
CA ARG A 86 -5.61 -6.65 -12.25
C ARG A 86 -4.35 -6.25 -11.53
N VAL A 87 -4.02 -7.01 -10.49
CA VAL A 87 -2.70 -6.97 -9.88
C VAL A 87 -1.77 -7.77 -10.78
N ARG A 88 -0.78 -7.11 -11.38
CA ARG A 88 0.38 -7.79 -11.98
C ARG A 88 1.45 -7.94 -10.92
N ALA A 89 2.04 -9.12 -10.85
CA ALA A 89 3.10 -9.42 -9.90
C ALA A 89 4.19 -10.20 -10.64
N ASP A 90 5.36 -9.59 -10.76
CA ASP A 90 6.54 -10.17 -11.39
C ASP A 90 7.59 -10.44 -10.32
N ALA A 91 8.03 -11.69 -10.26
CA ALA A 91 9.00 -12.14 -9.26
C ALA A 91 10.31 -11.36 -9.36
N HIS A 92 11.10 -11.45 -8.30
CA HIS A 92 12.41 -10.79 -8.22
C HIS A 92 13.29 -11.11 -9.44
N SER A 93 14.11 -10.14 -9.81
CA SER A 93 15.12 -10.28 -10.86
C SER A 93 16.42 -9.60 -10.44
N ASP A 94 17.50 -9.81 -11.19
CA ASP A 94 18.77 -9.12 -10.95
C ASP A 94 18.64 -7.58 -11.02
N TYR A 95 17.62 -7.06 -11.71
CA TYR A 95 17.35 -5.63 -11.85
C TYR A 95 16.32 -5.10 -10.85
N GLU A 96 15.46 -5.97 -10.32
CA GLU A 96 14.44 -5.64 -9.33
C GLU A 96 14.43 -6.74 -8.25
N PRO A 97 15.36 -6.68 -7.28
CA PRO A 97 15.50 -7.72 -6.25
C PRO A 97 14.27 -7.88 -5.37
N SER A 98 13.43 -6.85 -5.26
CA SER A 98 12.22 -6.87 -4.43
C SER A 98 10.98 -7.42 -5.16
N GLY A 99 11.11 -7.75 -6.44
CA GLY A 99 10.00 -8.02 -7.34
C GLY A 99 9.14 -6.79 -7.59
N GLU A 100 8.24 -6.88 -8.56
CA GLU A 100 7.33 -5.80 -8.91
C GLU A 100 5.89 -6.24 -8.67
N VAL A 101 5.13 -5.41 -7.96
CA VAL A 101 3.67 -5.56 -7.84
C VAL A 101 3.07 -4.26 -8.34
N GLU A 102 2.12 -4.32 -9.27
CA GLU A 102 1.49 -3.13 -9.83
C GLU A 102 -0.02 -3.30 -10.05
N VAL A 103 -0.72 -2.17 -10.12
CA VAL A 103 -2.11 -2.06 -10.60
C VAL A 103 -2.19 -0.89 -11.56
N HIS A 104 -2.58 -1.13 -12.82
CA HIS A 104 -2.70 -0.08 -13.85
C HIS A 104 -1.46 0.82 -13.98
N GLY A 105 -0.26 0.22 -13.94
CA GLY A 105 1.02 0.94 -14.00
C GLY A 105 1.45 1.65 -12.71
N GLU A 106 0.65 1.61 -11.63
CA GLU A 106 1.06 2.09 -10.31
C GLU A 106 1.77 0.99 -9.52
N GLN A 107 3.00 1.24 -9.11
CA GLN A 107 3.81 0.27 -8.36
C GLN A 107 3.42 0.24 -6.87
N ILE A 108 3.03 -0.94 -6.37
CA ILE A 108 2.59 -1.15 -5.00
C ILE A 108 3.76 -1.57 -4.11
N ARG A 109 4.39 -0.59 -3.47
CA ARG A 109 5.50 -0.80 -2.52
C ARG A 109 5.06 -1.03 -1.07
N ALA A 110 3.76 -0.87 -0.80
CA ALA A 110 3.16 -0.86 0.52
C ALA A 110 3.36 -2.15 1.33
N VAL A 111 3.62 -1.99 2.63
CA VAL A 111 3.74 -3.09 3.61
C VAL A 111 2.53 -3.15 4.56
N GLY A 112 1.81 -2.03 4.68
CA GLY A 112 0.54 -1.91 5.37
C GLY A 112 -0.64 -1.72 4.41
N LEU A 113 -1.84 -2.08 4.88
CA LEU A 113 -3.06 -1.92 4.09
C LEU A 113 -3.42 -0.45 3.79
N PRO A 114 -3.28 0.52 4.71
CA PRO A 114 -3.57 1.91 4.41
C PRO A 114 -2.76 2.47 3.22
N GLU A 115 -1.46 2.15 3.17
CA GLU A 115 -0.61 2.59 2.07
C GLU A 115 -0.98 1.89 0.76
N ALA A 116 -1.34 0.61 0.81
CA ALA A 116 -1.81 -0.12 -0.36
C ALA A 116 -3.14 0.45 -0.88
N LEU A 117 -4.08 0.79 0.01
CA LEU A 117 -5.33 1.44 -0.34
C LEU A 117 -5.09 2.78 -1.04
N ALA A 118 -4.22 3.64 -0.50
CA ALA A 118 -3.92 4.93 -1.13
C ALA A 118 -3.30 4.77 -2.53
N ALA A 119 -2.33 3.86 -2.69
CA ALA A 119 -1.71 3.60 -3.99
C ALA A 119 -2.70 3.01 -5.01
N VAL A 120 -3.42 1.95 -4.64
CA VAL A 120 -4.40 1.29 -5.53
C VAL A 120 -5.57 2.22 -5.85
N ALA A 121 -5.96 3.11 -4.94
CA ALA A 121 -6.97 4.14 -5.19
C ALA A 121 -6.55 5.09 -6.32
N GLY A 122 -5.27 5.44 -6.40
CA GLY A 122 -4.73 6.25 -7.49
C GLY A 122 -4.81 5.52 -8.84
N ALA A 123 -4.48 4.23 -8.85
CA ALA A 123 -4.62 3.38 -10.02
C ALA A 123 -6.08 3.26 -10.51
N VAL A 124 -7.01 3.01 -9.58
CA VAL A 124 -8.46 2.93 -9.88
C VAL A 124 -9.00 4.25 -10.40
N GLN A 125 -8.62 5.38 -9.78
CA GLN A 125 -9.03 6.71 -10.22
C GLN A 125 -8.51 7.01 -11.64
N SER A 126 -7.24 6.69 -11.91
CA SER A 126 -6.63 6.88 -13.23
C SER A 126 -7.35 6.05 -14.30
N PHE A 127 -7.61 4.77 -14.02
CA PHE A 127 -8.37 3.90 -14.91
C PHE A 127 -9.78 4.43 -15.19
N LEU A 128 -10.53 4.83 -14.16
CA LEU A 128 -11.89 5.36 -14.33
C LEU A 128 -11.89 6.66 -15.17
N ALA A 129 -10.90 7.53 -14.96
CA ALA A 129 -10.76 8.76 -15.74
C ALA A 129 -10.43 8.47 -17.21
N GLU A 130 -9.56 7.49 -17.48
CA GLU A 130 -9.11 7.14 -18.84
C GLU A 130 -10.16 6.34 -19.61
N ALA A 131 -10.62 5.22 -19.03
CA ALA A 131 -11.49 4.25 -19.69
C ALA A 131 -12.96 4.67 -19.66
N HIS A 132 -13.41 5.30 -18.57
CA HIS A 132 -14.82 5.63 -18.37
C HIS A 132 -15.13 7.13 -18.43
N ARG A 133 -14.10 8.00 -18.49
CA ARG A 133 -14.26 9.47 -18.45
C ARG A 133 -15.00 9.95 -17.20
N VAL A 134 -14.84 9.24 -16.09
CA VAL A 134 -15.47 9.55 -14.80
C VAL A 134 -14.42 10.06 -13.82
N VAL A 135 -14.72 11.16 -13.14
CA VAL A 135 -13.96 11.61 -11.97
C VAL A 135 -14.61 11.00 -10.73
N TRP A 136 -13.87 10.16 -10.01
CA TRP A 136 -14.34 9.54 -8.77
C TRP A 136 -13.20 9.34 -7.77
N PRO A 137 -13.46 9.53 -6.47
CA PRO A 137 -14.65 10.18 -5.91
C PRO A 137 -14.62 11.69 -6.12
N VAL A 138 -15.71 12.36 -5.76
CA VAL A 138 -15.80 13.82 -5.73
C VAL A 138 -16.04 14.31 -4.31
N CYS A 139 -15.46 15.46 -3.97
CA CYS A 139 -15.74 16.12 -2.70
C CYS A 139 -17.23 16.54 -2.66
N PRO A 140 -18.00 16.18 -1.61
CA PRO A 140 -19.42 16.52 -1.53
C PRO A 140 -19.65 18.04 -1.45
N GLU A 141 -18.66 18.79 -0.93
CA GLU A 141 -18.75 20.23 -0.76
C GLU A 141 -18.31 20.99 -2.02
N HIS A 142 -17.08 20.74 -2.48
CA HIS A 142 -16.49 21.49 -3.60
C HIS A 142 -16.82 20.91 -4.98
N ARG A 143 -17.34 19.67 -5.03
CA ARG A 143 -17.65 18.92 -6.26
C ARG A 143 -16.45 18.78 -7.22
N THR A 144 -15.26 18.79 -6.66
CA THR A 144 -14.00 18.52 -7.37
C THR A 144 -13.53 17.10 -7.11
N GLY A 145 -12.75 16.56 -8.04
CA GLY A 145 -12.06 15.29 -7.82
C GLY A 145 -11.16 15.38 -6.59
N VAL A 146 -11.18 14.34 -5.77
CA VAL A 146 -10.29 14.18 -4.61
C VAL A 146 -9.13 13.26 -4.97
N HIS A 147 -8.04 13.35 -4.23
CA HIS A 147 -6.84 12.55 -4.48
C HIS A 147 -6.58 11.60 -3.31
N PRO A 148 -6.18 10.36 -3.56
CA PRO A 148 -5.85 9.45 -2.48
C PRO A 148 -4.58 9.94 -1.77
N ALA A 149 -4.56 9.82 -0.46
CA ALA A 149 -3.46 10.23 0.39
C ALA A 149 -3.37 9.33 1.62
N LEU A 150 -2.21 9.37 2.26
CA LEU A 150 -1.99 8.77 3.57
C LEU A 150 -1.88 9.88 4.61
N THR A 151 -2.92 10.09 5.42
CA THR A 151 -2.92 11.08 6.51
C THR A 151 -2.83 10.35 7.85
N ALA A 152 -1.80 10.65 8.65
CA ALA A 152 -1.60 10.08 9.98
C ALA A 152 -1.73 8.53 10.04
N GLY A 153 -1.28 7.84 8.99
CA GLY A 153 -1.34 6.37 8.88
C GLY A 153 -2.68 5.81 8.41
N THR A 154 -3.64 6.66 8.04
CA THR A 154 -4.95 6.29 7.48
C THR A 154 -5.02 6.67 6.01
N ALA A 155 -5.60 5.79 5.21
CA ALA A 155 -5.86 6.05 3.80
C ALA A 155 -7.11 6.93 3.68
N VAL A 156 -7.00 8.07 3.01
CA VAL A 156 -8.10 9.01 2.79
C VAL A 156 -8.14 9.49 1.35
N TRP A 157 -9.30 9.96 0.92
CA TRP A 157 -9.41 10.86 -0.21
C TRP A 157 -9.35 12.30 0.26
N HIS A 158 -8.34 13.04 -0.18
CA HIS A 158 -8.09 14.43 0.19
C HIS A 158 -8.57 15.40 -0.90
N CYS A 159 -9.38 16.38 -0.50
CA CYS A 159 -9.76 17.50 -1.35
C CYS A 159 -8.72 18.61 -1.29
N THR A 160 -8.18 19.02 -2.43
CA THR A 160 -7.18 20.10 -2.49
C THR A 160 -7.79 21.51 -2.42
N THR A 161 -9.11 21.65 -2.59
CA THR A 161 -9.82 22.94 -2.59
C THR A 161 -10.13 23.44 -1.17
N GLY A 162 -10.38 22.53 -0.24
CA GLY A 162 -10.48 22.79 1.20
C GLY A 162 -10.18 21.49 1.92
N ALA A 163 -9.59 21.55 3.11
CA ALA A 163 -8.96 20.42 3.83
C ALA A 163 -9.96 19.35 4.32
N HIS A 164 -10.76 18.81 3.40
CA HIS A 164 -11.76 17.78 3.61
C HIS A 164 -11.16 16.43 3.25
N GLU A 165 -11.34 15.49 4.16
CA GLU A 165 -10.92 14.11 3.99
C GLU A 165 -12.16 13.22 3.99
N LEU A 166 -12.23 12.33 3.00
CA LEU A 166 -13.21 11.26 2.95
C LEU A 166 -12.48 9.94 3.22
N PRO A 167 -13.09 8.97 3.91
CA PRO A 167 -12.46 7.68 4.11
C PRO A 167 -12.29 6.94 2.77
N LEU A 168 -11.14 6.27 2.61
CA LEU A 168 -11.03 5.15 1.66
C LEU A 168 -11.73 3.91 2.25
N PRO A 169 -12.31 3.04 1.40
CA PRO A 169 -13.06 1.86 1.85
C PRO A 169 -12.19 0.81 2.58
#